data_AF-A0A936MNC0-F1
#
_entry.id   AF-A0A936MNC0-F1
#
_cell.length_a   1.000
_cell.length_b   1.000
_cell.length_c   1.000
_cell.angle_alpha   90.00
_cell.angle_beta   90.00
_cell.angle_gamma   90.00
#
_symmetry.space_group_name_H-M   'P 1'
#
loop_
_entity.id
_entity.type
_entity.pdbx_description
1 polymer ?
#
loop_
_entity_poly.entity_id
_entity_poly.type
_entity_poly.pdbx_seq_one_letter_code
_entity_poly.pdbx_strand_id
1 'polypeptide(L)'
;MTRTKKVIVAIAALLVVAFAVGVGMIGPRNVIGMLRYDQRDEGRLKVGDTAPDVTLVALAEGRQEKLSTRVGTKPLVLIFGSFT
;
A
#
# COMPACT_ATOMS: atom_id res chain seq x y z
N MET A 1 5.17 22.95 -38.50
CA MET A 1 5.63 22.24 -37.29
C MET A 1 7.07 21.77 -37.51
N THR A 2 8.03 22.15 -36.66
CA THR A 2 9.44 21.75 -36.80
C THR A 2 9.59 20.23 -36.58
N ARG A 3 10.64 19.62 -37.14
CA ARG A 3 10.91 18.17 -37.05
C ARG A 3 10.85 17.67 -35.59
N THR A 4 11.41 18.44 -34.66
CA THR A 4 11.38 18.16 -33.22
C THR A 4 9.96 18.10 -32.66
N LYS A 5 9.07 19.02 -33.05
CA LYS A 5 7.67 19.00 -32.61
C LYS A 5 6.93 17.77 -33.12
N LYS A 6 7.22 17.32 -34.36
CA LYS A 6 6.63 16.07 -34.91
C LYS A 6 7.09 14.83 -34.13
N VAL A 7 8.36 14.77 -33.78
CA VAL A 7 8.92 13.67 -32.98
C VAL A 7 8.30 13.63 -31.58
N ILE A 8 8.18 14.78 -30.91
CA ILE A 8 7.54 14.86 -29.58
C ILE A 8 6.09 14.38 -29.65
N VAL A 9 5.32 14.81 -30.64
CA VAL A 9 3.93 14.38 -30.82
C VAL A 9 3.84 12.88 -31.09
N ALA A 10 4.72 12.32 -31.91
CA ALA A 10 4.75 10.88 -32.18
C ALA A 10 5.05 10.06 -30.93
N ILE A 11 6.03 10.50 -30.12
CA ILE A 11 6.37 9.85 -28.84
C ILE A 11 5.20 9.93 -27.86
N ALA A 12 4.58 11.11 -27.72
CA ALA A 12 3.43 11.28 -26.83
C ALA A 12 2.25 10.39 -27.26
N ALA A 13 1.96 10.31 -28.55
CA ALA A 13 0.92 9.44 -29.09
C ALA A 13 1.21 7.95 -28.80
N LEU A 14 2.47 7.52 -28.99
CA LEU A 14 2.89 6.16 -28.68
C LEU A 14 2.69 5.83 -27.20
N LEU A 15 3.06 6.74 -26.29
CA LEU A 15 2.89 6.56 -24.85
C LEU A 15 1.41 6.45 -24.45
N VAL A 16 0.54 7.28 -25.04
CA VAL A 16 -0.90 7.22 -24.78
C VAL A 16 -1.49 5.88 -25.23
N VAL A 17 -1.10 5.38 -26.41
CA VAL A 17 -1.57 4.07 -26.90
C VAL A 17 -1.07 2.94 -26.01
N ALA A 18 0.22 2.95 -25.65
CA ALA A 18 0.79 1.94 -24.76
C ALA A 18 0.09 1.94 -23.39
N PHE A 19 -0.19 3.11 -22.82
CA PHE A 19 -0.94 3.24 -21.57
C PHE A 19 -2.36 2.70 -21.70
N ALA A 20 -3.09 3.05 -22.76
CA ALA A 20 -4.46 2.58 -23.00
C ALA A 20 -4.53 1.05 -23.15
N VAL A 21 -3.59 0.45 -23.88
CA VAL A 21 -3.48 -1.02 -23.99
C VAL A 21 -3.21 -1.65 -22.63
N GLY A 22 -2.25 -1.11 -21.87
CA GLY A 22 -1.94 -1.60 -20.52
C GLY A 22 -3.14 -1.56 -19.58
N VAL A 23 -3.86 -0.43 -19.53
CA VAL A 23 -5.09 -0.28 -18.73
C VAL A 23 -6.19 -1.24 -19.21
N GLY A 24 -6.32 -1.44 -20.52
CA GLY A 24 -7.28 -2.37 -21.11
C GLY A 24 -7.02 -3.83 -20.70
N MET A 25 -5.75 -4.25 -20.66
CA MET A 25 -5.37 -5.60 -20.25
C MET A 25 -5.53 -5.84 -18.75
N ILE A 26 -5.14 -4.87 -17.91
CA ILE A 26 -5.24 -4.98 -16.45
C ILE A 26 -6.70 -4.81 -15.97
N GLY A 27 -7.50 -4.07 -16.73
CA GLY A 27 -8.84 -3.67 -16.39
C GLY A 27 -8.86 -2.35 -15.61
N PRO A 28 -9.67 -1.35 -16.00
CA PRO A 28 -9.63 -0.01 -15.41
C PRO A 28 -9.96 0.00 -13.91
N ARG A 29 -10.86 -0.88 -13.46
CA ARG A 29 -11.19 -1.02 -12.03
C ARG A 29 -10.01 -1.55 -11.21
N ASN A 30 -9.21 -2.44 -11.78
CA ASN A 30 -8.06 -3.01 -11.10
C ASN A 30 -6.90 -2.02 -11.05
N VAL A 31 -6.68 -1.22 -12.11
CA VAL A 31 -5.72 -0.11 -12.10
C VAL A 31 -6.09 0.92 -11.03
N ILE A 32 -7.38 1.28 -10.91
CA ILE A 32 -7.85 2.18 -9.84
C ILE A 32 -7.66 1.54 -8.47
N GLY A 33 -7.96 0.25 -8.32
CA GLY A 33 -7.75 -0.49 -7.08
C GLY A 33 -6.28 -0.49 -6.66
N MET A 34 -5.38 -0.76 -7.60
CA MET A 34 -3.93 -0.75 -7.37
C MET A 34 -3.44 0.66 -7.00
N LEU A 35 -3.79 1.69 -7.78
CA LEU A 35 -3.41 3.07 -7.46
C LEU A 35 -3.97 3.56 -6.11
N ARG A 36 -5.14 3.05 -5.69
CA ARG A 36 -5.79 3.42 -4.43
C ARG A 36 -5.26 2.63 -3.23
N TYR A 37 -5.05 1.33 -3.37
CA TYR A 37 -4.80 0.42 -2.24
C TYR A 37 -3.37 -0.10 -2.18
N ASP A 38 -2.60 0.03 -3.26
CA ASP A 38 -1.21 -0.44 -3.35
C ASP A 38 -0.20 0.67 -3.04
N GLN A 39 -0.57 1.60 -2.16
CA GLN A 39 0.32 2.62 -1.60
C GLN A 39 0.95 2.12 -0.30
N ARG A 40 1.33 0.85 -0.24
CA ARG A 40 1.90 0.25 0.97
C ARG A 40 3.34 0.69 1.11
N ASP A 41 3.66 1.26 2.25
CA ASP A 41 5.04 1.49 2.71
C ASP A 41 5.38 0.39 3.71
N GLU A 42 6.55 -0.24 3.56
CA GLU A 42 7.07 -1.23 4.52
C GLU A 42 7.30 -0.62 5.91
N GLY A 43 7.36 0.71 5.98
CA GLY A 43 7.62 1.46 7.20
C GLY A 43 9.11 1.57 7.48
N ARG A 44 9.43 2.12 8.65
CA ARG A 44 10.82 2.46 9.02
C ARG A 44 11.35 1.67 10.23
N LEU A 45 10.56 0.73 10.75
CA LEU A 45 10.94 -0.07 11.92
C LEU A 45 12.04 -1.07 11.55
N LYS A 46 13.03 -1.18 12.42
CA LYS A 46 14.17 -2.09 12.28
C LYS A 46 14.24 -3.06 13.46
N VAL A 47 14.94 -4.17 13.27
CA VAL A 47 15.19 -5.13 14.37
C VAL A 47 15.98 -4.43 15.47
N GLY A 48 15.48 -4.52 16.70
CA GLY A 48 16.03 -3.84 17.88
C GLY A 48 15.31 -2.53 18.22
N ASP A 49 14.49 -1.98 17.33
CA ASP A 49 13.64 -0.83 17.66
C ASP A 49 12.58 -1.23 18.67
N THR A 50 12.24 -0.30 19.57
CA THR A 50 11.10 -0.45 20.47
C THR A 50 9.81 -0.49 19.66
N ALA A 51 8.98 -1.51 19.88
CA ALA A 51 7.67 -1.60 19.26
C ALA A 51 6.80 -0.37 19.60
N PRO A 52 6.13 0.26 18.62
CA PRO A 52 5.24 1.38 18.89
C PRO A 52 4.11 0.99 19.84
N ASP A 53 3.87 1.81 20.86
CA ASP A 53 2.81 1.56 21.82
C ASP A 53 1.47 2.01 21.25
N VAL A 54 0.67 1.05 20.79
CA VAL A 54 -0.64 1.29 20.16
C VAL A 54 -1.78 0.83 21.06
N THR A 55 -2.92 1.50 20.96
CA THR A 55 -4.17 1.07 21.58
C THR A 55 -5.07 0.46 20.52
N LEU A 56 -5.48 -0.79 20.72
CA LEU A 56 -6.33 -1.56 19.81
C LEU A 56 -7.69 -1.82 20.47
N VAL A 57 -8.71 -2.04 19.64
CA VAL A 57 -10.05 -2.45 20.11
C VAL A 57 -10.17 -3.96 19.93
N ALA A 58 -10.47 -4.67 21.02
CA ALA A 58 -10.67 -6.11 21.00
C ALA A 58 -12.00 -6.46 20.32
N LEU A 59 -11.96 -7.42 19.38
CA LEU A 59 -13.11 -7.79 18.54
C LEU A 59 -14.29 -8.36 19.34
N ALA A 60 -14.04 -9.11 20.41
CA ALA A 60 -15.08 -9.83 21.14
C ALA A 60 -15.90 -8.92 22.08
N GLU A 61 -15.29 -7.87 22.62
CA GLU A 61 -15.86 -7.13 23.77
C GLU A 61 -15.77 -5.60 23.61
N GLY A 62 -15.22 -5.10 22.50
CA GLY A 62 -15.06 -3.66 22.26
C GLY A 62 -14.11 -2.96 23.24
N ARG A 63 -13.43 -3.71 24.12
CA ARG A 63 -12.47 -3.17 25.09
C ARG A 63 -11.24 -2.62 24.39
N GLN A 64 -10.73 -1.51 24.90
CA GLN A 64 -9.43 -0.99 24.49
C GLN A 64 -8.31 -1.76 25.18
N GLU A 65 -7.32 -2.19 24.41
CA GLU A 65 -6.16 -2.94 24.85
C GLU A 65 -4.90 -2.22 24.35
N LYS A 66 -4.00 -1.88 25.27
CA LYS A 66 -2.75 -1.19 24.94
C LYS A 66 -1.62 -2.20 24.77
N LEU A 67 -0.80 -2.07 23.72
CA LEU A 67 0.24 -3.07 23.43
C LEU A 67 1.23 -3.23 24.59
N SER A 68 1.65 -2.12 25.20
CA SER A 68 2.56 -2.12 26.35
C SER A 68 2.07 -2.93 27.54
N THR A 69 0.76 -3.11 27.75
CA THR A 69 0.25 -3.93 28.88
C THR A 69 0.40 -5.43 28.63
N ARG A 70 0.66 -5.84 27.39
CA ARG A 70 0.92 -7.23 26.98
C ARG A 70 2.41 -7.55 26.90
N VAL A 71 3.27 -6.53 26.94
CA VAL A 71 4.72 -6.72 27.03
C VAL A 71 5.08 -7.11 28.46
N GLY A 72 5.77 -8.22 28.63
CA GLY A 72 6.10 -8.75 29.95
C GLY A 72 7.33 -9.65 29.92
N THR A 73 7.36 -10.65 30.81
CA THR A 73 8.50 -11.57 30.97
C THR A 73 8.66 -12.58 29.84
N LYS A 74 7.61 -12.79 29.04
CA LYS A 74 7.63 -13.69 27.88
C LYS A 74 7.63 -12.88 26.58
N PRO A 75 8.24 -13.40 25.50
CA PRO A 75 8.16 -12.79 24.18
C PRO A 75 6.70 -12.64 23.72
N LEU A 76 6.38 -11.47 23.18
CA LEU A 76 5.09 -11.17 22.55
C LEU A 76 5.24 -11.29 21.04
N VAL A 77 4.33 -12.03 20.39
CA VAL A 77 4.25 -12.16 18.93
C VAL A 77 3.01 -11.42 18.44
N LEU A 78 3.20 -10.51 17.49
CA LEU A 78 2.10 -9.76 16.86
C LEU A 78 1.87 -10.30 15.44
N ILE A 79 0.63 -10.66 15.13
CA ILE A 79 0.23 -11.19 13.82
C ILE A 79 -0.76 -10.22 13.20
N PHE A 80 -0.42 -9.67 12.03
CA PHE A 80 -1.32 -8.85 11.25
C PHE A 80 -2.07 -9.73 10.24
N GLY A 81 -3.40 -9.67 10.28
CA GLY A 81 -4.25 -10.43 9.37
C GLY A 81 -5.62 -9.77 9.22
N SER A 82 -6.36 -10.22 8.22
CA SER A 82 -7.76 -9.84 8.00
C SER A 82 -8.63 -11.08 8.14
N PHE A 83 -9.80 -10.94 8.76
CA PHE A 83 -10.88 -11.91 8.68
C PHE A 83 -12.04 -11.25 7.94
N THR A 84 -12.73 -12.02 7.11
CA THR A 84 -13.94 -11.58 6.38
C THR A 84 -15.12 -12.39 6.83
#